data_AF-A0A354WH70-F1
#
_entry.id   AF-A0A354WH70-F1
#
_cell.length_a   1.000
_cell.length_b   1.000
_cell.length_c   1.000
_cell.angle_alpha   90.00
_cell.angle_beta   90.00
_cell.angle_gamma   90.00
#
_symmetry.space_group_name_H-M   'P 1'
#
loop_
_entity.id
_entity.type
_entity.pdbx_description
1 polymer ?
#
loop_
_entity_poly.entity_id
_entity_poly.type
_entity_poly.pdbx_seq_one_letter_code
_entity_poly.pdbx_strand_id
1 'polypeptide(L)' 'MVDFPVINHSYPLLVVIVNYRTAALTIDCLYSLVNEVKALPGTKVVVSDNASGDDSIHKIQAII' A
#
# COMPACT_ATOMS: atom_id res chain seq x y z
N MET A 1 21.58 9.25 -1.57
CA MET A 1 20.55 8.86 -0.59
C MET A 1 19.83 10.14 -0.21
N VAL A 2 18.57 10.28 -0.61
CA VAL A 2 17.78 11.49 -0.34
C VAL A 2 17.05 11.25 0.96
N ASP A 3 17.35 12.03 2.00
CA ASP A 3 16.63 11.96 3.27
C ASP A 3 15.28 12.66 3.12
N PHE A 4 14.19 11.90 3.27
CA PHE A 4 12.85 12.45 3.29
C PHE A 4 12.56 13.02 4.69
N PRO A 5 12.03 14.24 4.82
CA PRO A 5 11.66 14.80 6.11
C PRO A 5 10.55 13.94 6.74
N VAL A 6 10.77 13.54 8.00
CA VAL A 6 9.75 12.85 8.79
C VAL A 6 8.71 13.87 9.24
N ILE A 7 7.48 13.72 8.77
CA ILE A 7 6.35 14.59 9.13
C ILE A 7 5.59 13.94 10.29
N ASN A 8 5.53 14.61 11.45
CA ASN A 8 4.66 14.19 12.54
C ASN A 8 3.23 14.69 12.31
N HIS A 9 2.28 13.77 12.19
CA HIS A 9 0.85 14.07 12.16
C HIS A 9 0.16 13.71 13.50
N SER A 10 -0.86 14.49 13.90
CA SER A 10 -1.61 14.25 15.16
C SER A 10 -2.58 13.07 15.09
N TYR A 11 -2.87 12.54 13.90
CA TYR A 11 -3.82 11.45 13.69
C TYR A 11 -3.22 10.39 12.77
N PRO A 12 -3.36 9.09 13.10
CA PRO A 12 -2.88 8.02 12.22
C PRO A 12 -3.63 8.01 10.87
N LEU A 13 -2.89 7.85 9.77
CA LEU A 13 -3.46 7.67 8.43
C LEU A 13 -3.64 6.18 8.10
N LEU A 14 -4.82 5.81 7.60
CA LEU A 14 -5.08 4.47 7.02
C LEU A 14 -5.40 4.62 5.53
N VAL A 15 -4.57 4.04 4.68
CA VAL A 15 -4.81 3.91 3.24
C VAL A 15 -5.43 2.55 2.97
N VAL A 16 -6.63 2.54 2.37
CA VAL A 16 -7.34 1.31 2.01
C VAL A 16 -7.37 1.18 0.49
N ILE A 17 -6.78 0.11 -0.03
CA ILE A 17 -6.77 -0.24 -1.45
C ILE A 17 -7.73 -1.39 -1.66
N VAL A 18 -8.72 -1.21 -2.53
CA VAL A 18 -9.64 -2.28 -2.93
C VAL A 18 -9.17 -2.83 -4.27
N ASN A 19 -8.74 -4.09 -4.29
CA ASN A 19 -8.28 -4.78 -5.50
C ASN A 19 -9.43 -5.62 -6.09
N TYR A 20 -9.66 -5.50 -7.41
CA TYR A 20 -10.54 -6.42 -8.14
C TYR A 20 -9.92 -6.79 -9.49
N ARG A 21 -9.32 -7.98 -9.59
CA ARG A 21 -8.66 -8.50 -10.81
C ARG A 21 -7.57 -7.57 -11.37
N THR A 22 -6.95 -6.75 -10.52
CA THR A 22 -5.96 -5.73 -10.91
C THR A 22 -4.66 -5.86 -10.12
N ALA A 23 -4.21 -7.09 -9.87
CA ALA A 23 -3.04 -7.37 -9.05
C ALA A 23 -1.80 -6.54 -9.42
N ALA A 24 -1.49 -6.42 -10.72
CA ALA A 24 -0.33 -5.65 -11.17
C ALA A 24 -0.44 -4.15 -10.79
N LEU A 25 -1.61 -3.54 -11.00
CA LEU A 25 -1.84 -2.14 -10.62
C LEU A 25 -1.79 -1.95 -9.10
N THR A 26 -2.31 -2.91 -8.33
CA THR A 26 -2.23 -2.88 -6.87
C THR A 26 -0.78 -2.96 -6.39
N ILE A 27 0.05 -3.79 -7.02
CA ILE A 27 1.48 -3.91 -6.73
C ILE A 27 2.21 -2.61 -7.09
N ASP A 28 1.95 -2.04 -8.26
CA ASP A 28 2.54 -0.75 -8.67
C ASP A 28 2.14 0.37 -7.71
N CYS A 29 0.89 0.38 -7.25
CA CYS A 29 0.40 1.31 -6.23
C CYS A 29 1.14 1.15 -4.89
N LEU A 30 1.33 -0.10 -4.42
CA LEU A 30 2.09 -0.36 -3.19
C LEU A 30 3.53 0.12 -3.30
N TYR A 31 4.21 -0.13 -4.43
CA TYR A 31 5.56 0.38 -4.66
C TYR A 31 5.60 1.91 -4.68
N SER A 32 4.59 2.56 -5.26
CA SER A 32 4.50 4.02 -5.30
C SER A 32 4.30 4.68 -3.94
N LEU A 33 3.86 3.93 -2.91
CA LEU A 33 3.58 4.45 -1.57
C LEU A 33 4.73 4.26 -0.57
N VAL A 34 5.80 3.55 -0.95
CA VAL A 34 6.86 3.16 -0.01
C VAL A 34 7.53 4.37 0.65
N ASN A 35 7.78 5.44 -0.08
CA ASN A 35 8.49 6.61 0.45
C ASN A 35 7.56 7.48 1.31
N GLU A 36 6.30 7.56 0.94
CA GLU A 36 5.25 8.33 1.58
C GLU A 36 4.91 7.73 2.95
N VAL A 37 4.77 6.39 3.02
CA VAL A 37 4.56 5.68 4.29
C VAL A 37 5.75 5.86 5.23
N LYS A 38 6.99 5.89 4.70
CA LYS A 38 8.20 6.14 5.49
C LYS A 38 8.29 7.60 5.97
N ALA A 39 7.86 8.55 5.15
CA ALA A 39 7.90 9.97 5.46
C ALA A 39 6.82 10.40 6.48
N LEU A 40 5.75 9.62 6.63
CA LEU A 40 4.62 9.90 7.53
C LEU A 40 4.42 8.76 8.55
N PRO A 41 5.16 8.75 9.67
CA PRO A 41 5.11 7.68 10.68
C PRO A 41 3.71 7.49 11.26
N GLY A 42 3.26 6.24 11.36
CA GLY A 42 1.92 5.89 11.81
C GLY A 42 0.93 5.62 10.68
N THR A 43 1.34 5.88 9.43
CA THR A 43 0.58 5.46 8.23
C THR A 43 0.53 3.94 8.12
N LYS A 44 -0.65 3.39 7.85
CA LYS A 44 -0.85 1.98 7.52
C LYS A 44 -1.51 1.84 6.16
N VAL A 45 -1.15 0.78 5.43
CA VAL A 45 -1.78 0.42 4.16
C VAL A 45 -2.46 -0.94 4.33
N VAL A 46 -3.71 -1.04 3.90
CA VAL A 46 -4.48 -2.29 3.90
C VAL A 46 -4.97 -2.54 2.48
N VAL A 47 -4.77 -3.75 1.98
CA VAL A 47 -5.33 -4.20 0.71
C VAL A 47 -6.46 -5.17 0.99
N SER A 48 -7.65 -4.88 0.43
CA SER A 48 -8.78 -5.80 0.43
C SER A 48 -8.97 -6.35 -0.97
N ASP A 49 -8.96 -7.68 -1.09
CA ASP A 49 -9.42 -8.32 -2.32
C ASP A 49 -10.96 -8.30 -2.37
N ASN A 50 -11.53 -7.83 -3.48
CA ASN A 50 -12.97 -7.67 -3.67
C ASN A 50 -13.59 -8.88 -4.39
N ALA A 51 -13.25 -10.09 -3.92
CA ALA A 51 -13.62 -11.35 -4.55
C ALA A 51 -13.15 -11.44 -6.03
N SER A 52 -11.86 -11.18 -6.26
CA SER A 52 -11.28 -11.14 -7.61
C SER A 52 -11.47 -12.46 -8.37
N GLY A 53 -11.51 -13.60 -7.69
CA GLY A 53 -11.70 -14.91 -8.34
C GLY A 53 -10.61 -15.24 -9.36
N ASP A 54 -9.40 -14.71 -9.15
CA ASP A 54 -8.19 -14.94 -9.91
C ASP A 54 -6.98 -15.03 -8.96
N ASP A 55 -5.77 -14.99 -9.51
CA ASP A 55 -4.54 -15.14 -8.74
C ASP A 55 -4.08 -13.85 -8.02
N SER A 56 -4.96 -12.85 -7.88
CA SER A 56 -4.59 -11.56 -7.27
C SER A 56 -4.08 -11.69 -5.85
N ILE A 57 -4.72 -12.53 -5.03
CA ILE A 57 -4.35 -12.72 -3.62
C ILE A 57 -2.91 -13.22 -3.52
N HIS A 58 -2.56 -14.31 -4.23
CA HIS A 58 -1.20 -14.85 -4.19
C HIS A 58 -0.16 -13.86 -4.71
N LYS A 59 -0.46 -13.16 -5.82
CA LYS A 59 0.46 -12.16 -6.40
C LYS A 59 0.74 -11.00 -5.46
N ILE A 60 -0.29 -10.49 -4.79
CA ILE A 60 -0.15 -9.37 -3.85
C ILE A 60 0.54 -9.84 -2.57
N GLN A 61 0.18 -10.99 -2.01
CA GLN A 61 0.83 -11.54 -0.80
C GLN A 61 2.32 -11.82 -1.00
N ALA A 62 2.77 -12.11 -2.22
CA ALA A 62 4.18 -12.38 -2.50
C ALA A 62 5.10 -11.15 -2.36
N ILE A 63 4.56 -9.92 -2.23
CA ILE A 63 5.35 -8.68 -2.16
C ILE A 63 5.12 -7.85 -0.89
N ILE A 64 4.28 -8.32 0.04
CA ILE A 64 4.01 -7.70 1.35
C ILE A 64 4.82 -8.43 2.42
#